data_AF-A0A958DDS8-F1
#
_entry.id   AF-A0A958DDS8-F1
#
_cell.length_a   1.000
_cell.length_b   1.000
_cell.length_c   1.000
_cell.angle_alpha   90.00
_cell.angle_beta   90.00
_cell.angle_gamma   90.00
#
_symmetry.space_group_name_H-M   'P 1'
#
loop_
_entity.id
_entity.type
_entity.pdbx_description
1 polymer ?
#
loop_
_entity_poly.entity_id
_entity_poly.type
_entity_poly.pdbx_seq_one_letter_code
_entity_poly.pdbx_strand_id
1 'polypeptide(L)'
;MQTLEGVLERLTFHNEETGYTVARLVPDGKDYEVTVVGNMLGVTVGEHVRIEGEWTVHAQHGRQFKVDRYTTVLPATAAGIEKYLGSGLVKGVGPVTAKRIVRKFGADTLRIIDEDPDQLHGVLGVGPKRVAQIKTAWHEQRQIREVMVFLQSNGVSPALAVRIYKQYGDGAAAVVTNDPYRLARDVHGIGFITADKIARNQGIAPDAPERVAAGVAYTLSQKANDGHVYVPQGELVAASATLLDVPASLVVDAIETLSREEQVRIDATVRAGPDPALAEDRAVYLAPFYYGEIGVAGRLQRLMQA
;
A
#
# COMPACT_ATOMS: atom_id res chain seq x y z
N MET A 1 9.33 -23.14 8.39
CA MET A 1 9.65 -22.35 7.18
C MET A 1 10.96 -22.83 6.61
N GLN A 2 11.03 -22.97 5.29
CA GLN A 2 12.26 -23.24 4.54
C GLN A 2 12.66 -21.98 3.77
N THR A 3 13.96 -21.84 3.47
CA THR A 3 14.49 -20.72 2.69
C THR A 3 15.05 -21.24 1.37
N LEU A 4 14.78 -20.52 0.28
CA LEU A 4 15.31 -20.80 -1.05
C LEU A 4 15.89 -19.50 -1.63
N GLU A 5 17.07 -19.58 -2.23
CA GLU A 5 17.75 -18.46 -2.87
C GLU A 5 18.03 -18.81 -4.33
N GLY A 6 17.89 -17.83 -5.22
CA GLY A 6 18.11 -18.06 -6.63
C GLY A 6 17.72 -16.89 -7.53
N VAL A 7 17.89 -17.07 -8.83
CA VAL A 7 17.55 -16.07 -9.83
C VAL A 7 16.19 -16.39 -10.44
N LEU A 8 15.36 -15.36 -10.60
CA LEU A 8 14.08 -15.50 -11.31
C LEU A 8 14.28 -15.53 -12.81
N GLU A 9 13.94 -16.66 -13.40
CA GLU A 9 14.15 -16.91 -14.83
C GLU A 9 12.98 -16.42 -15.67
N ARG A 10 11.75 -16.60 -15.18
CA ARG A 10 10.53 -16.12 -15.84
C ARG A 10 9.35 -15.96 -14.89
N LEU A 11 8.51 -14.98 -15.21
CA LEU A 11 7.17 -14.82 -14.63
C LEU A 11 6.17 -15.55 -15.55
N THR A 12 5.51 -16.58 -15.04
CA THR A 12 4.47 -17.32 -15.77
C THR A 12 3.13 -16.60 -15.69
N PHE A 13 2.85 -15.99 -14.54
CA PHE A 13 1.66 -15.18 -14.29
C PHE A 13 1.99 -14.12 -13.24
N HIS A 14 1.46 -12.91 -13.41
CA HIS A 14 1.55 -11.85 -12.43
C HIS A 14 0.23 -11.05 -12.43
N ASN A 15 -0.33 -10.87 -11.24
CA ASN A 15 -1.45 -9.96 -11.04
C ASN A 15 -0.92 -8.68 -10.38
N GLU A 16 -0.98 -7.56 -11.10
CA GLU A 16 -0.47 -6.26 -10.64
C GLU A 16 -1.27 -5.70 -9.45
N GLU A 17 -2.54 -6.09 -9.27
CA GLU A 17 -3.40 -5.59 -8.20
C GLU A 17 -3.22 -6.36 -6.89
N THR A 18 -3.08 -7.68 -6.96
CA THR A 18 -2.97 -8.55 -5.78
C THR A 18 -1.53 -8.93 -5.44
N GLY A 19 -0.61 -8.80 -6.41
CA GLY A 19 0.77 -9.27 -6.30
C GLY A 19 0.93 -10.77 -6.49
N TYR A 20 -0.17 -11.49 -6.71
CA TYR A 20 -0.10 -12.93 -6.91
C TYR A 20 0.74 -13.24 -8.14
N THR A 21 1.80 -14.00 -7.91
CA THR A 21 2.83 -14.25 -8.90
C THR A 21 3.12 -15.74 -8.94
N VAL A 22 3.18 -16.28 -10.16
CA VAL A 22 3.69 -17.61 -10.45
C VAL A 22 4.97 -17.43 -11.25
N ALA A 23 6.10 -17.83 -10.68
CA ALA A 23 7.39 -17.64 -11.31
C ALA A 23 8.21 -18.94 -11.35
N ARG A 24 9.24 -18.94 -12.19
CA ARG A 24 10.28 -19.97 -12.19
C ARG A 24 11.56 -19.39 -11.64
N LEU A 25 12.06 -20.03 -10.58
CA LEU A 25 13.30 -19.70 -9.91
C LEU A 25 14.33 -20.77 -10.25
N VAL A 26 15.55 -20.38 -10.60
CA VAL A 26 16.71 -21.27 -10.65
C VAL A 26 17.44 -21.13 -9.32
N PRO A 27 17.42 -22.14 -8.43
CA PRO A 27 18.10 -22.05 -7.14
C PRO A 27 19.62 -21.95 -7.29
N ASP A 28 20.26 -21.30 -6.34
CA ASP A 28 21.72 -21.16 -6.34
C ASP A 28 22.43 -22.53 -6.36
N GLY A 29 23.40 -22.67 -7.27
CA GLY A 29 24.16 -23.91 -7.46
C GLY A 29 23.37 -25.07 -8.07
N LYS A 30 22.19 -24.82 -8.66
CA LYS A 30 21.35 -25.82 -9.32
C LYS A 30 21.08 -25.44 -10.79
N ASP A 31 20.94 -26.45 -11.63
CA ASP A 31 20.67 -26.27 -13.07
C ASP A 31 19.19 -26.53 -13.44
N TYR A 32 18.30 -26.61 -12.45
CA TYR A 32 16.87 -26.86 -12.66
C TYR A 32 16.00 -25.71 -12.13
N GLU A 33 14.85 -25.51 -12.79
CA GLU A 33 13.84 -24.53 -12.36
C GLU A 33 12.89 -25.11 -11.30
N VAL A 34 12.51 -24.27 -10.34
CA VAL A 34 11.47 -24.52 -9.34
C VAL A 34 10.31 -23.57 -9.58
N THR A 35 9.07 -24.06 -9.51
CA THR A 35 7.87 -23.21 -9.50
C THR A 35 7.70 -22.57 -8.14
N VAL A 36 7.67 -21.24 -8.10
CA VAL A 36 7.40 -20.46 -6.88
C VAL A 36 6.07 -19.72 -7.05
N VAL A 37 5.24 -19.72 -6.01
CA VAL A 37 3.91 -19.09 -6.02
C VAL A 37 3.70 -18.26 -4.76
N GLY A 38 3.10 -17.09 -4.90
CA GLY A 38 2.81 -16.24 -3.74
C GLY A 38 2.64 -14.78 -4.13
N ASN A 39 2.33 -13.94 -3.14
CA ASN A 39 2.21 -12.50 -3.34
C ASN A 39 3.60 -11.86 -3.34
N MET A 40 4.23 -11.84 -4.52
CA MET A 40 5.58 -11.36 -4.77
C MET A 40 5.54 -10.09 -5.63
N LEU A 41 5.03 -8.99 -5.06
CA LEU A 41 4.84 -7.75 -5.81
C LEU A 41 6.18 -7.02 -6.07
N GLY A 42 6.33 -6.45 -7.26
CA GLY A 42 7.56 -5.74 -7.66
C GLY A 42 8.75 -6.64 -7.99
N VAL A 43 8.55 -7.96 -7.95
CA VAL A 43 9.56 -8.94 -8.31
C VAL A 43 9.71 -9.00 -9.83
N THR A 44 10.95 -8.92 -10.30
CA THR A 44 11.27 -8.83 -11.73
C THR A 44 12.18 -9.98 -12.18
N VAL A 45 11.98 -10.43 -13.42
CA VAL A 45 12.88 -11.42 -14.06
C VAL A 45 14.32 -10.92 -14.04
N GLY A 46 15.26 -11.80 -13.70
CA GLY A 46 16.68 -11.46 -13.54
C GLY A 46 17.09 -11.04 -12.12
N GLU A 47 16.15 -10.70 -11.23
CA GLU A 47 16.50 -10.44 -9.82
C GLU A 47 16.94 -11.72 -9.11
N HIS A 48 17.92 -11.57 -8.22
CA HIS A 48 18.23 -12.59 -7.22
C HIS A 48 17.26 -12.39 -6.05
N VAL A 49 16.63 -13.48 -5.61
CA VAL A 49 15.63 -13.43 -4.54
C VAL A 49 15.96 -14.45 -3.48
N ARG A 50 15.78 -14.06 -2.23
CA ARG A 50 15.69 -14.95 -1.07
C ARG A 50 14.23 -15.05 -0.70
N ILE A 51 13.66 -16.25 -0.74
CA ILE A 51 12.26 -16.52 -0.44
C ILE A 51 12.16 -17.48 0.74
N GLU A 52 11.20 -17.24 1.62
CA GLU A 52 10.87 -18.08 2.76
C GLU A 52 9.44 -18.58 2.64
N GLY A 53 9.22 -19.85 2.95
CA GLY A 53 7.89 -20.44 2.90
C GLY A 53 7.87 -21.96 3.03
N GLU A 54 6.96 -22.60 2.28
CA GLU A 54 6.66 -24.02 2.39
C GLU A 54 6.47 -24.70 1.01
N TRP A 55 6.85 -25.98 0.91
CA TRP A 55 6.54 -26.77 -0.28
C TRP A 55 5.09 -27.23 -0.23
N THR A 56 4.38 -27.02 -1.33
CA THR A 56 3.00 -27.45 -1.52
C THR A 56 2.89 -28.27 -2.81
N VAL A 57 1.80 -29.02 -2.95
CA VAL A 57 1.49 -29.75 -4.17
C VAL A 57 0.13 -29.29 -4.67
N HIS A 58 0.12 -28.67 -5.85
CA HIS A 58 -1.10 -28.27 -6.53
C HIS A 58 -1.64 -29.45 -7.35
N ALA A 59 -2.94 -29.72 -7.26
CA ALA A 59 -3.57 -30.88 -7.91
C ALA A 59 -3.31 -30.97 -9.42
N GLN A 60 -3.23 -29.84 -10.11
CA GLN A 60 -3.01 -29.77 -11.56
C GLN A 60 -1.58 -29.39 -11.97
N HIS A 61 -0.82 -28.74 -11.09
CA HIS A 61 0.47 -28.11 -11.45
C HIS A 61 1.66 -28.71 -10.70
N GLY A 62 1.42 -29.72 -9.87
CA GLY A 62 2.45 -30.46 -9.17
C GLY A 62 3.10 -29.65 -8.06
N ARG A 63 4.38 -29.96 -7.77
CA ARG A 63 5.13 -29.40 -6.65
C ARG A 63 5.48 -27.93 -6.89
N GLN A 64 5.16 -27.09 -5.91
CA GLN A 64 5.41 -25.65 -5.92
C GLN A 64 5.97 -25.22 -4.56
N PHE A 65 6.74 -24.15 -4.56
CA PHE A 65 7.17 -23.49 -3.33
C PHE A 65 6.27 -22.28 -3.09
N LYS A 66 5.45 -22.34 -2.04
CA LYS A 66 4.57 -21.25 -1.64
C LYS A 66 5.36 -20.26 -0.78
N VAL A 67 5.44 -19.02 -1.25
CA VAL A 67 6.23 -17.94 -0.65
C VAL A 67 5.38 -17.18 0.35
N ASP A 68 5.88 -17.08 1.58
CA ASP A 68 5.30 -16.26 2.65
C ASP A 68 6.05 -14.92 2.80
N ARG A 69 7.38 -14.94 2.62
CA ARG A 69 8.25 -13.76 2.67
C ARG A 69 9.30 -13.82 1.58
N TYR A 70 9.74 -12.65 1.11
CA TYR A 70 10.84 -12.57 0.16
C TYR A 70 11.61 -11.26 0.30
N THR A 71 12.87 -11.28 -0.10
CA THR A 71 13.70 -10.10 -0.32
C THR A 71 14.34 -10.20 -1.70
N THR A 72 14.48 -9.08 -2.40
CA THR A 72 15.09 -9.04 -3.74
C THR A 72 16.40 -8.25 -3.72
N VAL A 73 17.32 -8.67 -4.57
CA VAL A 73 18.58 -7.98 -4.86
C VAL A 73 18.64 -7.74 -6.36
N LEU A 74 19.03 -6.52 -6.75
CA LEU A 74 19.23 -6.18 -8.15
C LEU A 74 20.28 -7.10 -8.77
N PRO A 75 20.11 -7.48 -10.05
CA PRO A 75 21.10 -8.30 -10.74
C PRO A 75 22.44 -7.58 -10.83
N ALA A 76 23.52 -8.31 -10.55
CA ALA A 76 24.89 -7.85 -10.76
C ALA A 76 25.52 -8.37 -12.06
N THR A 77 24.92 -9.38 -12.69
CA THR A 77 25.44 -9.97 -13.94
C THR A 77 24.84 -9.29 -15.15
N ALA A 78 25.61 -9.13 -16.23
CA ALA A 78 25.11 -8.56 -17.48
C ALA A 78 23.86 -9.28 -18.01
N ALA A 79 23.84 -10.62 -17.95
CA ALA A 79 22.68 -11.41 -18.36
C ALA A 79 21.44 -11.16 -17.48
N GLY A 80 21.61 -11.02 -16.16
CA GLY A 80 20.53 -10.66 -15.25
C GLY A 80 20.02 -9.25 -15.48
N ILE A 81 20.91 -8.29 -15.73
CA ILE A 81 20.55 -6.90 -16.01
C ILE A 81 19.80 -6.78 -17.35
N GLU A 82 20.21 -7.53 -18.38
CA GLU A 82 19.52 -7.55 -19.67
C GLU A 82 18.07 -8.04 -19.50
N LYS A 83 17.89 -9.14 -18.76
CA LYS A 83 16.58 -9.70 -18.42
C LYS A 83 15.73 -8.72 -17.61
N TYR A 84 16.33 -8.10 -16.60
CA TYR A 84 15.68 -7.14 -15.72
C TYR A 84 15.17 -5.91 -16.46
N LEU A 85 16.02 -5.29 -17.29
CA LEU A 85 15.61 -4.16 -18.12
C LEU A 85 14.62 -4.54 -19.22
N GLY A 86 14.75 -5.74 -19.79
CA GLY A 86 13.89 -6.25 -20.85
C GLY A 86 12.53 -6.76 -20.39
N SER A 87 12.29 -6.86 -19.08
CA SER A 87 11.07 -7.40 -18.46
C SER A 87 9.81 -6.56 -18.68
N GLY A 88 9.95 -5.33 -19.18
CA GLY A 88 8.86 -4.36 -19.29
C GLY A 88 8.71 -3.45 -18.07
N LEU A 89 9.54 -3.64 -17.03
CA LEU A 89 9.57 -2.79 -15.83
C LEU A 89 9.84 -1.32 -16.17
N VAL A 90 10.76 -1.06 -17.09
CA VAL A 90 11.13 0.29 -17.51
C VAL A 90 10.45 0.60 -18.84
N LYS A 91 9.44 1.47 -18.80
CA LYS A 91 8.72 1.88 -20.00
C LYS A 91 9.69 2.48 -21.03
N GLY A 92 9.68 1.91 -22.23
CA GLY A 92 10.59 2.31 -23.32
C GLY A 92 11.83 1.43 -23.48
N VAL A 93 12.06 0.46 -22.58
CA VAL A 93 13.12 -0.56 -22.69
C VAL A 93 12.48 -1.93 -22.92
N GLY A 94 12.46 -2.37 -24.18
CA GLY A 94 12.15 -3.76 -24.52
C GLY A 94 13.41 -4.64 -24.57
N PRO A 95 13.26 -5.96 -24.75
CA PRO A 95 14.38 -6.91 -24.77
C PRO A 95 15.52 -6.52 -25.71
N VAL A 96 15.18 -6.03 -26.92
CA VAL A 96 16.18 -5.59 -27.91
C VAL A 96 16.96 -4.36 -27.44
N THR A 97 16.29 -3.40 -26.81
CA THR A 97 16.93 -2.19 -26.29
C THR A 97 17.78 -2.53 -25.07
N ALA A 98 17.26 -3.35 -24.15
CA ALA A 98 18.01 -3.85 -23.00
C ALA A 98 19.34 -4.50 -23.42
N LYS A 99 19.28 -5.42 -24.39
CA LYS A 99 20.48 -6.06 -24.95
C LYS A 99 21.51 -5.07 -25.48
N ARG A 100 21.07 -3.99 -26.15
CA ARG A 100 21.98 -2.97 -26.69
C ARG A 100 22.60 -2.11 -25.58
N ILE A 101 21.83 -1.75 -24.57
CA ILE A 101 22.31 -0.99 -23.41
C ILE A 101 23.36 -1.83 -22.67
N VAL A 102 23.02 -3.08 -22.32
CA VAL A 102 23.92 -3.99 -21.60
C VAL A 102 25.15 -4.35 -22.43
N ARG A 103 25.04 -4.51 -23.75
CA ARG A 103 26.22 -4.72 -24.61
C ARG A 103 27.23 -3.57 -24.50
N LYS A 104 26.77 -2.34 -24.25
CA LYS A 104 27.64 -1.17 -24.13
C LYS A 104 28.20 -1.01 -22.72
N PHE A 105 27.36 -1.15 -21.69
CA PHE A 105 27.72 -0.81 -20.30
C PHE A 105 27.96 -2.02 -19.40
N GLY A 106 27.65 -3.24 -19.84
CA GLY A 106 27.87 -4.47 -19.08
C GLY A 106 27.20 -4.44 -17.70
N ALA A 107 27.96 -4.83 -16.67
CA ALA A 107 27.50 -4.84 -15.27
C ALA A 107 27.26 -3.43 -14.69
N ASP A 108 27.87 -2.37 -15.27
CA ASP A 108 27.66 -0.98 -14.84
C ASP A 108 26.31 -0.41 -15.31
N THR A 109 25.54 -1.14 -16.12
CA THR A 109 24.32 -0.62 -16.75
C THR A 109 23.34 0.01 -15.76
N LEU A 110 23.06 -0.64 -14.63
CA LEU A 110 22.10 -0.10 -13.66
C LEU A 110 22.61 1.17 -12.99
N ARG A 111 23.91 1.20 -12.68
CA ARG A 111 24.59 2.38 -12.13
C ARG A 111 24.54 3.56 -13.09
N ILE A 112 24.78 3.32 -14.38
CA ILE A 112 24.69 4.36 -15.42
C ILE A 112 23.27 4.92 -15.52
N ILE A 113 22.23 4.08 -15.46
CA ILE A 113 20.84 4.57 -15.50
C ILE A 113 20.53 5.43 -14.26
N ASP A 114 21.10 5.10 -13.10
CA ASP A 114 20.85 5.80 -11.84
C ASP A 114 21.66 7.11 -11.69
N GLU A 115 22.94 7.10 -12.08
CA GLU A 115 23.87 8.21 -11.84
C GLU A 115 24.06 9.13 -13.06
N ASP A 116 24.15 8.58 -14.27
CA ASP A 116 24.41 9.34 -15.50
C ASP A 116 23.63 8.78 -16.71
N PRO A 117 22.28 8.88 -16.68
CA PRO A 117 21.43 8.32 -17.73
C PRO A 117 21.63 8.98 -19.10
N ASP A 118 22.30 10.13 -19.19
CA ASP A 118 22.58 10.78 -20.47
C ASP A 118 23.60 10.02 -21.32
N GLN A 119 24.41 9.13 -20.72
CA GLN A 119 25.30 8.24 -21.50
C GLN A 119 24.52 7.28 -22.42
N LEU A 120 23.24 7.03 -22.12
CA LEU A 120 22.36 6.19 -22.93
C LEU A 120 22.19 6.71 -24.36
N HIS A 121 22.40 8.00 -24.62
CA HIS A 121 22.35 8.58 -25.98
C HIS A 121 23.33 7.90 -26.95
N GLY A 122 24.43 7.36 -26.43
CA GLY A 122 25.39 6.64 -27.26
C GLY A 122 25.02 5.17 -27.53
N VAL A 123 23.79 4.74 -27.24
CA VAL A 123 23.27 3.39 -27.55
C VAL A 123 22.38 3.46 -28.80
N LEU A 124 22.63 2.58 -29.77
CA LEU A 124 21.90 2.55 -31.03
C LEU A 124 20.38 2.36 -30.81
N GLY A 125 19.58 3.33 -31.26
CA GLY A 125 18.12 3.31 -31.12
C GLY A 125 17.59 3.88 -29.79
N VAL A 126 18.46 4.45 -28.97
CA VAL A 126 18.11 5.18 -27.74
C VAL A 126 18.37 6.67 -27.96
N GLY A 127 17.38 7.35 -28.56
CA GLY A 127 17.42 8.80 -28.75
C GLY A 127 16.94 9.59 -27.52
N PRO A 128 17.00 10.94 -27.55
CA PRO A 128 16.70 11.80 -26.40
C PRO A 128 15.33 11.56 -25.77
N LYS A 129 14.30 11.37 -26.58
CA LYS A 129 12.95 11.06 -26.10
C LYS A 129 12.91 9.75 -25.29
N ARG A 130 13.66 8.74 -25.72
CA ARG A 130 13.71 7.44 -25.03
C ARG A 130 14.55 7.53 -23.76
N VAL A 131 15.65 8.29 -23.78
CA VAL A 131 16.42 8.58 -22.55
C VAL A 131 15.54 9.25 -21.51
N ALA A 132 14.79 10.30 -21.86
CA ALA A 132 13.86 10.96 -20.94
C ALA A 132 12.81 9.99 -20.37
N GLN A 133 12.23 9.12 -21.21
CA GLN A 133 11.29 8.08 -20.74
C GLN A 133 11.94 7.10 -19.77
N ILE A 134 13.17 6.66 -20.05
CA ILE A 134 13.93 5.76 -19.16
C ILE A 134 14.19 6.45 -17.82
N LYS A 135 14.62 7.72 -17.82
CA LYS A 135 14.85 8.49 -16.59
C LYS A 135 13.60 8.53 -15.71
N THR A 136 12.45 8.92 -16.28
CA THR A 136 11.18 9.00 -15.54
C THR A 136 10.75 7.63 -15.02
N ALA A 137 10.71 6.61 -15.87
CA ALA A 137 10.27 5.27 -15.46
C ALA A 137 11.21 4.63 -14.42
N TRP A 138 12.52 4.87 -14.53
CA TRP A 138 13.50 4.39 -13.56
C TRP A 138 13.32 5.05 -12.20
N HIS A 139 13.11 6.38 -12.18
CA HIS A 139 12.84 7.13 -10.97
C HIS A 139 11.57 6.65 -10.27
N GLU A 140 10.46 6.55 -11.01
CA GLU A 140 9.18 6.04 -10.49
C GLU A 140 9.36 4.64 -9.88
N GLN A 141 10.04 3.74 -10.60
CA GLN A 141 10.25 2.38 -10.13
C GLN A 141 11.10 2.31 -8.85
N ARG A 142 12.10 3.17 -8.72
CA ARG A 142 12.94 3.28 -7.52
C ARG A 142 12.10 3.73 -6.31
N GLN A 143 11.27 4.75 -6.48
CA GLN A 143 10.38 5.25 -5.44
C GLN A 143 9.36 4.20 -4.98
N ILE A 144 8.72 3.51 -5.92
CA ILE A 144 7.78 2.41 -5.59
C ILE A 144 8.51 1.30 -4.82
N ARG A 145 9.73 0.94 -5.24
CA ARG A 145 10.54 -0.08 -4.55
C ARG A 145 10.88 0.30 -3.12
N GLU A 146 11.26 1.54 -2.88
CA GLU A 146 11.53 2.03 -1.52
C GLU A 146 10.30 1.89 -0.61
N VAL A 147 9.13 2.29 -1.10
CA VAL A 147 7.86 2.10 -0.38
C VAL A 147 7.56 0.61 -0.16
N MET A 148 7.78 -0.26 -1.16
CA MET A 148 7.58 -1.71 -1.00
C MET A 148 8.45 -2.30 0.12
N VAL A 149 9.74 -1.97 0.13
CA VAL A 149 10.68 -2.44 1.16
C VAL A 149 10.25 -1.95 2.54
N PHE A 150 9.82 -0.68 2.64
CA PHE A 150 9.33 -0.11 3.88
C PHE A 150 8.05 -0.81 4.38
N LEU A 151 7.09 -1.09 3.49
CA LEU A 151 5.87 -1.80 3.89
C LEU A 151 6.21 -3.22 4.38
N GLN A 152 7.09 -3.93 3.68
CA GLN A 152 7.51 -5.27 4.07
C GLN A 152 8.23 -5.29 5.43
N SER A 153 9.12 -4.33 5.69
CA SER A 153 9.82 -4.24 6.98
C SER A 153 8.85 -3.97 8.14
N ASN A 154 7.72 -3.31 7.85
CA ASN A 154 6.61 -3.10 8.79
C ASN A 154 5.53 -4.21 8.73
N GLY A 155 5.80 -5.33 8.05
CA GLY A 155 4.89 -6.47 7.95
C GLY A 155 3.58 -6.18 7.20
N VAL A 156 3.56 -5.17 6.34
CA VAL A 156 2.43 -4.81 5.47
C VAL A 156 2.68 -5.32 4.06
N SER A 157 1.59 -5.64 3.37
CA SER A 157 1.66 -6.15 2.00
C SER A 157 2.30 -5.11 1.06
N PRO A 158 3.40 -5.45 0.36
CA PRO A 158 4.01 -4.57 -0.65
C PRO A 158 3.07 -4.25 -1.82
N ALA A 159 1.97 -5.02 -1.99
CA ALA A 159 0.95 -4.75 -3.01
C ALA A 159 0.35 -3.34 -2.95
N LEU A 160 0.39 -2.71 -1.77
CA LEU A 160 -0.14 -1.36 -1.57
C LEU A 160 0.80 -0.27 -2.10
N ALA A 161 2.09 -0.54 -2.29
CA ALA A 161 3.08 0.48 -2.64
C ALA A 161 2.76 1.22 -3.94
N VAL A 162 2.29 0.51 -4.97
CA VAL A 162 1.88 1.10 -6.24
C VAL A 162 0.72 2.08 -6.04
N ARG A 163 -0.23 1.77 -5.16
CA ARG A 163 -1.38 2.65 -4.87
C ARG A 163 -0.94 3.88 -4.09
N ILE A 164 -0.07 3.71 -3.12
CA ILE A 164 0.52 4.81 -2.35
C ILE A 164 1.31 5.73 -3.29
N TYR A 165 2.13 5.18 -4.19
CA TYR A 165 2.88 5.98 -5.16
C TYR A 165 1.97 6.70 -6.15
N LYS A 166 0.92 6.05 -6.66
CA LYS A 166 -0.07 6.71 -7.52
C LYS A 166 -0.76 7.89 -6.82
N GLN A 167 -0.95 7.82 -5.50
CA GLN A 167 -1.59 8.88 -4.71
C GLN A 167 -0.65 10.04 -4.41
N TYR A 168 0.61 9.78 -4.08
CA TYR A 168 1.54 10.78 -3.53
C TYR A 168 2.77 11.08 -4.39
N GLY A 169 3.01 10.31 -5.46
CA GLY A 169 4.21 10.40 -6.29
C GLY A 169 5.47 10.31 -5.45
N ASP A 170 6.39 11.25 -5.68
CA ASP A 170 7.69 11.32 -5.01
C ASP A 170 7.59 11.56 -3.50
N GLY A 171 6.43 12.02 -3.00
CA GLY A 171 6.17 12.16 -1.57
C GLY A 171 5.79 10.85 -0.87
N ALA A 172 5.61 9.74 -1.60
CA ALA A 172 5.07 8.50 -1.07
C ALA A 172 5.86 7.96 0.13
N ALA A 173 7.19 7.80 0.00
CA ALA A 173 8.04 7.28 1.07
C ALA A 173 7.98 8.15 2.33
N ALA A 174 7.96 9.47 2.16
CA ALA A 174 7.86 10.43 3.26
C ALA A 174 6.50 10.33 3.98
N VAL A 175 5.40 10.15 3.25
CA VAL A 175 4.08 9.98 3.86
C VAL A 175 3.99 8.67 4.64
N VAL A 176 4.46 7.55 4.07
CA VAL A 176 4.41 6.25 4.77
C VAL A 176 5.21 6.28 6.09
N THR A 177 6.32 7.03 6.09
CA THR A 177 7.19 7.17 7.27
C THR A 177 6.60 8.14 8.29
N ASN A 178 6.26 9.36 7.88
CA ASN A 178 5.96 10.44 8.82
C ASN A 178 4.47 10.55 9.21
N ASP A 179 3.56 10.08 8.37
CA ASP A 179 2.11 10.18 8.60
C ASP A 179 1.38 8.91 8.10
N PRO A 180 1.60 7.75 8.76
CA PRO A 180 1.01 6.49 8.33
C PRO A 180 -0.52 6.49 8.39
N TYR A 181 -1.13 7.25 9.31
CA TYR A 181 -2.60 7.33 9.44
C TYR A 181 -3.26 8.09 8.28
N ARG A 182 -2.53 8.98 7.60
CA ARG A 182 -3.01 9.58 6.34
C ARG A 182 -3.23 8.55 5.23
N LEU A 183 -2.48 7.45 5.22
CA LEU A 183 -2.71 6.37 4.26
C LEU A 183 -4.12 5.78 4.39
N ALA A 184 -4.65 5.70 5.61
CA ALA A 184 -6.00 5.18 5.86
C ALA A 184 -7.11 6.12 5.35
N ARG A 185 -6.79 7.41 5.16
CA ARG A 185 -7.72 8.42 4.66
C ARG A 185 -7.69 8.52 3.13
N ASP A 186 -6.49 8.54 2.57
CA ASP A 186 -6.31 8.90 1.15
C ASP A 186 -6.19 7.69 0.22
N VAL A 187 -5.79 6.50 0.72
CA VAL A 187 -5.43 5.35 -0.12
C VAL A 187 -6.43 4.21 0.02
N HIS A 188 -7.20 3.97 -1.05
CA HIS A 188 -8.17 2.88 -1.08
C HIS A 188 -7.52 1.49 -0.88
N GLY A 189 -8.07 0.74 0.10
CA GLY A 189 -7.57 -0.56 0.52
C GLY A 189 -6.55 -0.52 1.65
N ILE A 190 -6.17 0.68 2.13
CA ILE A 190 -5.44 0.84 3.38
C ILE A 190 -6.44 1.34 4.41
N GLY A 191 -6.72 0.51 5.42
CA GLY A 191 -7.56 0.90 6.56
C GLY A 191 -6.73 1.25 7.78
N PHE A 192 -7.41 1.72 8.83
CA PHE A 192 -6.79 2.04 10.12
C PHE A 192 -5.93 0.89 10.65
N ILE A 193 -6.40 -0.36 10.61
CA ILE A 193 -5.65 -1.51 11.11
C ILE A 193 -4.27 -1.65 10.43
N THR A 194 -4.22 -1.45 9.11
CA THR A 194 -2.96 -1.51 8.35
C THR A 194 -2.06 -0.32 8.69
N ALA A 195 -2.62 0.89 8.72
CA ALA A 195 -1.88 2.10 9.09
C ALA A 195 -1.34 2.03 10.52
N ASP A 196 -2.14 1.55 11.47
CA ASP A 196 -1.78 1.40 12.88
C ASP A 196 -0.68 0.35 13.07
N LYS A 197 -0.66 -0.71 12.26
CA LYS A 197 0.45 -1.67 12.24
C LYS A 197 1.77 -1.01 11.82
N ILE A 198 1.74 -0.15 10.79
CA ILE A 198 2.93 0.60 10.36
C ILE A 198 3.35 1.58 11.46
N ALA A 199 2.41 2.36 11.98
CA ALA A 199 2.64 3.34 13.04
C ALA A 199 3.31 2.75 14.29
N ARG A 200 2.78 1.62 14.79
CA ARG A 200 3.33 0.94 15.98
C ARG A 200 4.74 0.42 15.74
N ASN A 201 5.02 -0.13 14.56
CA ASN A 201 6.36 -0.61 14.20
C ASN A 201 7.39 0.54 14.07
N GLN A 202 6.92 1.76 13.78
CA GLN A 202 7.73 2.97 13.82
C GLN A 202 7.87 3.59 15.22
N GLY A 203 7.23 3.00 16.24
CA GLY A 203 7.30 3.48 17.61
C GLY A 203 6.36 4.65 17.94
N ILE A 204 5.32 4.88 17.12
CA ILE A 204 4.25 5.83 17.48
C ILE A 204 3.55 5.34 18.75
N ALA A 205 3.38 6.24 19.72
CA ALA A 205 2.82 5.91 21.02
C ALA A 205 1.34 5.46 20.90
N PRO A 206 0.87 4.52 21.74
CA PRO A 206 -0.54 4.12 21.72
C PRO A 206 -1.51 5.27 22.00
N ASP A 207 -1.12 6.24 22.81
CA ASP A 207 -1.93 7.41 23.16
C ASP A 207 -1.66 8.64 22.27
N ALA A 208 -0.89 8.47 21.18
CA ALA A 208 -0.59 9.55 20.25
C ALA A 208 -1.88 10.15 19.66
N PRO A 209 -2.05 11.50 19.66
CA PRO A 209 -3.29 12.14 19.20
C PRO A 209 -3.72 11.73 17.79
N GLU A 210 -2.77 11.59 16.87
CA GLU A 210 -2.99 11.16 15.49
C GLU A 210 -3.54 9.73 15.39
N ARG A 211 -3.07 8.82 16.26
CA ARG A 211 -3.58 7.45 16.35
C ARG A 211 -5.02 7.46 16.87
N VAL A 212 -5.26 8.21 17.95
CA VAL A 212 -6.58 8.24 18.59
C VAL A 212 -7.61 8.84 17.63
N ALA A 213 -7.29 9.95 16.96
CA ALA A 213 -8.15 10.54 15.93
C ALA A 213 -8.47 9.57 14.78
N ALA A 214 -7.45 8.91 14.21
CA ALA A 214 -7.66 7.93 13.15
C ALA A 214 -8.51 6.72 13.62
N GLY A 215 -8.32 6.29 14.87
CA GLY A 215 -9.08 5.20 15.48
C GLY A 215 -10.54 5.54 15.76
N VAL A 216 -10.84 6.78 16.17
CA VAL A 216 -12.20 7.28 16.33
C VAL A 216 -12.92 7.33 14.98
N ALA A 217 -12.28 7.91 13.96
CA ALA A 217 -12.84 7.95 12.61
C ALA A 217 -13.09 6.53 12.07
N TYR A 218 -12.18 5.60 12.33
CA TYR A 218 -12.36 4.19 11.97
C TYR A 218 -13.54 3.55 12.69
N THR A 219 -13.67 3.74 14.01
CA THR A 219 -14.78 3.19 14.80
C THR A 219 -16.12 3.70 14.26
N LEU A 220 -16.21 4.99 13.96
CA LEU A 220 -17.39 5.61 13.39
C LEU A 220 -17.71 5.08 11.98
N SER A 221 -16.67 4.86 11.15
CA SER A 221 -16.83 4.24 9.84
C SER A 221 -17.31 2.79 9.91
N GLN A 222 -16.86 2.00 10.89
CA GLN A 222 -17.36 0.64 11.09
C GLN A 222 -18.85 0.66 11.44
N LYS A 223 -19.27 1.53 12.36
CA LYS A 223 -20.68 1.72 12.70
C LYS A 223 -21.52 2.14 11.48
N ALA A 224 -20.97 2.99 10.62
CA ALA A 224 -21.65 3.35 9.38
C ALA A 224 -21.81 2.17 8.42
N ASN A 225 -20.82 1.28 8.34
CA ASN A 225 -20.93 0.04 7.54
C ASN A 225 -22.00 -0.91 8.09
N ASP A 226 -22.29 -0.86 9.40
CA ASP A 226 -23.39 -1.58 10.05
C ASP A 226 -24.77 -0.91 9.80
N GLY A 227 -24.82 0.20 9.07
CA GLY A 227 -26.03 0.90 8.68
C GLY A 227 -26.39 2.10 9.57
N HIS A 228 -25.54 2.47 10.54
CA HIS A 228 -25.75 3.65 11.36
C HIS A 228 -25.43 4.95 10.60
N VAL A 229 -26.29 5.96 10.65
CA VAL A 229 -26.02 7.28 10.05
C VAL A 229 -25.18 8.15 11.01
N TYR A 230 -25.42 8.00 12.32
CA TYR A 230 -24.66 8.60 13.40
C TYR A 230 -24.49 7.61 14.56
N VAL A 231 -23.63 7.97 15.51
CA VAL A 231 -23.45 7.25 16.76
C VAL A 231 -23.54 8.24 17.92
N PRO A 232 -24.29 7.93 19.00
CA PRO A 232 -24.26 8.75 20.22
C PRO A 232 -22.84 8.86 20.77
N GLN A 233 -22.44 10.05 21.21
CA GLN A 233 -21.04 10.30 21.60
C GLN A 233 -20.59 9.38 22.73
N GLY A 234 -21.44 9.10 23.72
CA GLY A 234 -21.10 8.18 24.81
C GLY A 234 -20.76 6.77 24.30
N GLU A 235 -21.53 6.26 23.34
CA GLU A 235 -21.30 4.96 22.71
C GLU A 235 -20.00 4.97 21.87
N LEU A 236 -19.80 6.02 21.06
CA LEU A 236 -18.58 6.16 20.26
C LEU A 236 -17.34 6.21 21.14
N VAL A 237 -17.38 6.99 22.23
CA VAL A 237 -16.27 7.12 23.19
C VAL A 237 -15.94 5.76 23.80
N ALA A 238 -16.94 5.02 24.29
CA ALA A 238 -16.73 3.72 24.89
C ALA A 238 -16.15 2.70 23.89
N ALA A 239 -16.70 2.65 22.68
CA ALA A 239 -16.25 1.73 21.63
C ALA A 239 -14.82 2.03 21.18
N SER A 240 -14.50 3.31 20.92
CA SER A 240 -13.15 3.72 20.50
C SER A 240 -12.12 3.57 21.61
N ALA A 241 -12.45 3.89 22.87
CA ALA A 241 -11.56 3.70 24.01
C ALA A 241 -11.18 2.22 24.18
N THR A 242 -12.17 1.32 24.02
CA THR A 242 -11.95 -0.13 24.08
C THR A 242 -11.10 -0.62 22.91
N LEU A 243 -11.38 -0.18 21.68
CA LEU A 243 -10.61 -0.58 20.48
C LEU A 243 -9.15 -0.13 20.56
N LEU A 244 -8.93 1.09 21.06
CA LEU A 244 -7.62 1.72 21.08
C LEU A 244 -6.80 1.42 22.32
N ASP A 245 -7.45 0.93 23.39
CA ASP A 245 -6.91 0.73 24.74
C ASP A 245 -6.34 2.04 25.32
N VAL A 246 -7.18 3.09 25.32
CA VAL A 246 -6.81 4.44 25.79
C VAL A 246 -7.89 5.05 26.68
N PRO A 247 -7.56 6.03 27.54
CA PRO A 247 -8.56 6.74 28.35
C PRO A 247 -9.64 7.43 27.49
N ALA A 248 -10.88 7.40 27.97
CA ALA A 248 -12.03 8.04 27.32
C ALA A 248 -11.83 9.55 27.07
N SER A 249 -11.06 10.24 27.92
CA SER A 249 -10.75 11.66 27.76
C SER A 249 -10.01 11.95 26.45
N LEU A 250 -9.04 11.12 26.07
CA LEU A 250 -8.29 11.28 24.82
C LEU A 250 -9.19 11.08 23.60
N VAL A 251 -10.17 10.19 23.71
CA VAL A 251 -11.17 9.96 22.66
C VAL A 251 -12.08 11.17 22.48
N VAL A 252 -12.50 11.81 23.58
CA VAL A 252 -13.27 13.05 23.53
C VAL A 252 -12.47 14.17 22.85
N ASP A 253 -11.20 14.36 23.24
CA ASP A 253 -10.31 15.34 22.61
C ASP A 253 -10.09 15.07 21.12
N ALA A 254 -10.01 13.79 20.74
CA ALA A 254 -9.90 13.36 19.35
C ALA A 254 -11.18 13.65 18.54
N ILE A 255 -12.37 13.44 19.11
CA ILE A 255 -13.65 13.80 18.47
C ILE A 255 -13.71 15.31 18.18
N GLU A 256 -13.35 16.14 19.16
CA GLU A 256 -13.30 17.59 18.99
C GLU A 256 -12.26 18.01 17.94
N THR A 257 -11.13 17.30 17.86
CA THR A 257 -10.12 17.51 16.81
C THR A 257 -10.63 17.16 15.43
N LEU A 258 -11.25 15.99 15.25
CA LEU A 258 -11.87 15.57 13.99
C LEU A 258 -13.01 16.52 13.56
N SER A 259 -13.74 17.09 14.53
CA SER A 259 -14.77 18.08 14.26
C SER A 259 -14.18 19.40 13.75
N ARG A 260 -13.04 19.84 14.32
CA ARG A 260 -12.32 21.03 13.82
C ARG A 260 -11.73 20.82 12.42
N GLU A 261 -11.31 19.59 12.11
CA GLU A 261 -10.83 19.19 10.78
C GLU A 261 -11.96 18.91 9.77
N GLU A 262 -13.23 19.12 10.15
CA GLU A 262 -14.43 18.87 9.34
C GLU A 262 -14.58 17.42 8.83
N GLN A 263 -13.87 16.46 9.43
CA GLN A 263 -14.03 15.03 9.12
C GLN A 263 -15.27 14.45 9.81
N VAL A 264 -15.61 15.01 10.95
CA VAL A 264 -16.76 14.64 11.77
C VAL A 264 -17.66 15.84 11.99
N ARG A 265 -18.97 15.61 12.08
CA ARG A 265 -19.95 16.61 12.52
C ARG A 265 -20.59 16.15 13.81
N ILE A 266 -20.67 17.07 14.77
CA ILE A 266 -21.34 16.86 16.04
C ILE A 266 -22.64 17.65 15.98
N ASP A 267 -23.77 16.98 16.07
CA ASP A 267 -25.08 17.62 16.15
C ASP A 267 -25.63 17.55 17.58
N ALA A 268 -26.35 18.59 17.97
CA ALA A 268 -26.94 18.68 19.28
C ALA A 268 -28.17 17.76 19.37
N THR A 269 -28.20 16.97 20.44
CA THR A 269 -29.37 16.26 20.96
C THR A 269 -29.96 15.17 20.08
N VAL A 270 -29.66 13.92 20.43
CA VAL A 270 -30.56 12.79 20.18
C VAL A 270 -31.16 12.39 21.50
N ARG A 271 -32.50 12.30 21.57
CA ARG A 271 -33.16 11.54 22.65
C ARG A 271 -32.78 10.08 22.46
N ALA A 272 -31.85 9.58 23.27
CA ALA A 272 -31.49 8.18 23.27
C ALA A 272 -32.72 7.38 23.77
N GLY A 273 -33.53 6.86 22.84
CA GLY A 273 -34.66 5.98 23.14
C GLY A 273 -35.91 6.65 23.74
N PRO A 274 -36.96 5.85 24.02
CA PRO A 274 -38.23 6.32 24.59
C PRO A 274 -38.16 6.63 26.10
N ASP A 275 -37.00 6.42 26.74
CA ASP A 275 -36.82 6.64 28.18
C ASP A 275 -36.36 8.08 28.46
N PRO A 276 -37.20 8.93 29.07
CA PRO A 276 -36.88 10.32 29.39
C PRO A 276 -35.75 10.49 30.42
N ALA A 277 -35.20 9.40 30.98
CA ALA A 277 -34.07 9.42 31.89
C ALA A 277 -32.69 9.32 31.21
N LEU A 278 -32.63 9.01 29.90
CA LEU A 278 -31.38 8.99 29.15
C LEU A 278 -31.00 10.43 28.76
N ALA A 279 -29.88 10.90 29.34
CA ALA A 279 -29.37 12.25 29.19
C ALA A 279 -29.24 12.68 27.72
N GLU A 280 -29.33 13.98 27.47
CA GLU A 280 -29.01 14.61 26.19
C GLU A 280 -27.61 14.16 25.74
N ASP A 281 -27.54 13.26 24.75
CA ASP A 281 -26.27 12.86 24.15
C ASP A 281 -26.11 13.54 22.78
N ARG A 282 -24.85 13.82 22.42
CA ARG A 282 -24.50 14.46 21.14
C ARG A 282 -24.41 13.37 20.06
N ALA A 283 -24.98 13.60 18.89
CA ALA A 283 -24.81 12.70 17.77
C ALA A 283 -23.54 13.01 17.00
N VAL A 284 -22.72 12.00 16.76
CA VAL A 284 -21.47 12.12 16.02
C VAL A 284 -21.62 11.44 14.66
N TYR A 285 -21.35 12.19 13.60
CA TYR A 285 -21.49 11.78 12.20
C TYR A 285 -20.15 11.84 11.48
N LEU A 286 -19.92 10.94 10.52
CA LEU A 286 -18.97 11.25 9.46
C LEU A 286 -19.57 12.37 8.61
N ALA A 287 -18.77 13.38 8.27
CA ALA A 287 -19.25 14.56 7.56
C ALA A 287 -20.05 14.23 6.26
N PRO A 288 -19.66 13.26 5.41
CA PRO A 288 -20.46 12.88 4.24
C PRO A 288 -21.87 12.40 4.58
N PHE A 289 -22.05 11.66 5.68
CA PHE A 289 -23.36 11.15 6.08
C PHE A 289 -24.24 12.22 6.70
N TYR A 290 -23.65 13.15 7.46
CA TYR A 290 -24.37 14.33 7.97
C TYR A 290 -24.99 15.15 6.83
N TYR A 291 -24.18 15.54 5.84
CA TYR A 291 -24.67 16.30 4.69
C TYR A 291 -25.63 15.48 3.81
N GLY A 292 -25.42 14.17 3.73
CA GLY A 292 -26.34 13.24 3.08
C GLY A 292 -27.73 13.26 3.73
N GLU A 293 -27.80 13.11 5.06
CA GLU A 293 -29.03 13.11 5.84
C GLU A 293 -29.80 14.43 5.69
N ILE A 294 -29.13 15.57 5.94
CA ILE A 294 -29.74 16.90 5.78
C ILE A 294 -30.19 17.13 4.34
N GLY A 295 -29.39 16.72 3.37
CA GLY A 295 -29.70 16.85 1.95
C GLY A 295 -30.94 16.07 1.53
N VAL A 296 -31.14 14.86 2.08
CA VAL A 296 -32.34 14.04 1.83
C VAL A 296 -33.56 14.63 2.54
N ALA A 297 -33.43 14.94 3.84
CA ALA A 297 -34.52 15.53 4.63
C ALA A 297 -35.04 16.83 4.02
N GLY A 298 -34.15 17.73 3.62
CA GLY A 298 -34.51 19.00 2.97
C GLY A 298 -35.15 18.85 1.60
N ARG A 299 -34.94 17.74 0.87
CA ARG A 299 -35.66 17.45 -0.38
C ARG A 299 -37.04 16.89 -0.11
N LEU A 300 -37.18 15.99 0.87
CA LEU A 300 -38.47 15.44 1.29
C LEU A 300 -39.39 16.55 1.80
N GLN A 301 -38.88 17.45 2.62
CA GLN A 301 -39.66 18.59 3.12
C GLN A 301 -40.17 19.48 1.99
N ARG A 302 -39.34 19.72 0.96
CA ARG A 302 -39.75 20.46 -0.24
C ARG A 302 -40.84 19.74 -1.04
N LEU A 303 -40.77 18.41 -1.15
CA LEU A 303 -41.81 17.61 -1.81
C LEU A 303 -43.12 17.61 -1.03
N MET A 304 -43.08 17.66 0.31
CA MET A 304 -44.28 17.74 1.15
C MET A 304 -44.96 19.11 1.12
N GLN A 305 -44.23 20.16 0.73
CA GLN A 305 -44.72 21.53 0.63
C GLN A 305 -45.17 21.92 -0.79
N ALA A 306 -44.98 21.05 -1.78
CA ALA A 306 -45.40 21.21 -3.17
C ALA A 306 -46.74 20.51 -3.42
#